data_AF-A0A2K3USN9-F1
#
_entry.id   AF-A0A2K3USN9-F1
#
_cell.length_a   1.000
_cell.length_b   1.000
_cell.length_c   1.000
_cell.angle_alpha   90.00
_cell.angle_beta   90.00
_cell.angle_gamma   90.00
#
_symmetry.space_group_name_H-M   'P 1'
#
loop_
_entity.id
_entity.type
_entity.pdbx_description
1 polymer ?
#
loop_
_entity_poly.entity_id
_entity_poly.type
_entity_poly.pdbx_seq_one_letter_code
_entity_poly.pdbx_strand_id
1 'polypeptide(L)'
;MGGADSISGRELAAFGAFALLALAVGFGSYRAGHQLAGSQGAAGMSAPLANAPVNGATLYASACAGCHGAAGTGGIGPALQDTAAWTDAQFATAVLRGLDDQGRELSAVMPRFEQAGLDGAPPTAEQVAALHAFIRALKSP
;
A
#
# COMPACT_ATOMS: atom_id res chain seq x y z
N MET A 1 -29.46 66.25 -14.56
CA MET A 1 -29.94 66.21 -13.16
C MET A 1 -29.32 65.00 -12.48
N GLY A 2 -28.46 65.21 -11.49
CA GLY A 2 -27.84 64.13 -10.72
C GLY A 2 -27.46 64.66 -9.34
N GLY A 3 -28.41 64.60 -8.40
CA GLY A 3 -28.17 64.96 -7.01
C GLY A 3 -27.46 63.80 -6.31
N ALA A 4 -26.31 64.08 -5.71
CA ALA A 4 -25.66 63.13 -4.80
C ALA A 4 -26.39 63.22 -3.46
N ASP A 5 -27.21 62.21 -3.15
CA ASP A 5 -27.84 62.09 -1.84
C ASP A 5 -26.77 61.93 -0.76
N SER A 6 -26.82 62.80 0.24
CA SER A 6 -25.83 62.86 1.31
C SER A 6 -26.09 61.75 2.32
N ILE A 7 -25.16 60.80 2.44
CA ILE A 7 -25.27 59.65 3.34
C ILE A 7 -25.33 60.15 4.80
N SER A 8 -26.38 59.79 5.54
CA SER A 8 -26.57 60.22 6.93
C SER A 8 -25.72 59.37 7.89
N GLY A 9 -25.36 59.91 9.07
CA GLY A 9 -24.61 59.17 10.10
C GLY A 9 -25.30 57.87 10.55
N ARG A 10 -26.64 57.80 10.49
CA ARG A 10 -27.41 56.57 10.74
C ARG A 10 -27.21 55.51 9.66
N GLU A 11 -27.03 55.91 8.40
CA GLU A 11 -26.78 54.99 7.30
C GLU A 11 -25.37 54.40 7.38
N LEU A 12 -24.37 55.22 7.72
CA LEU A 12 -23.01 54.73 7.99
C LEU A 12 -22.97 53.70 9.13
N ALA A 13 -23.72 53.93 10.21
CA ALA A 13 -23.85 52.98 11.31
C ALA A 13 -24.52 51.67 10.87
N ALA A 14 -25.57 51.76 10.04
CA ALA A 14 -26.27 50.60 9.51
C ALA A 14 -25.38 49.76 8.57
N PHE A 15 -24.63 50.40 7.67
CA PHE A 15 -23.68 49.73 6.78
C PHE A 15 -22.54 49.07 7.57
N GLY A 16 -22.02 49.74 8.60
CA GLY A 16 -21.01 49.17 9.49
C GLY A 16 -21.50 47.94 10.24
N ALA A 17 -22.71 47.99 10.81
CA ALA A 17 -23.32 46.86 11.49
C ALA A 17 -23.56 45.67 10.55
N PHE A 18 -24.04 45.94 9.32
CA PHE A 18 -24.27 44.91 8.33
C PHE A 18 -22.96 44.23 7.87
N ALA A 19 -21.90 45.02 7.63
CA ALA A 19 -20.59 44.49 7.24
C ALA A 19 -19.99 43.57 8.33
N LEU A 20 -20.12 43.97 9.60
CA LEU A 20 -19.65 43.15 10.73
C LEU A 20 -20.43 41.83 10.85
N LEU A 21 -21.76 41.88 10.68
CA LEU A 21 -22.59 40.68 10.70
C LEU A 21 -22.22 39.72 9.56
N ALA A 22 -22.04 40.23 8.34
CA ALA A 22 -21.65 39.43 7.19
C ALA A 22 -20.29 38.75 7.37
N LEU A 23 -19.31 39.46 7.96
CA LEU A 23 -18.00 38.89 8.29
C LEU A 23 -18.09 37.78 9.33
N ALA A 24 -18.88 37.99 10.40
CA ALA A 24 -19.06 36.99 11.45
C ALA A 24 -19.72 35.71 10.90
N VAL A 25 -20.76 35.85 10.07
CA VAL A 25 -21.44 34.72 9.43
C VAL A 25 -20.50 34.01 8.46
N GLY A 26 -19.83 34.73 7.57
CA GLY A 26 -18.93 34.15 6.58
C GLY A 26 -17.77 33.37 7.20
N PHE A 27 -17.15 33.93 8.25
CA PHE A 27 -16.04 33.27 8.94
C PHE A 27 -16.50 32.06 9.77
N GLY A 28 -17.68 32.13 10.39
CA GLY A 28 -18.31 30.99 11.07
C GLY A 28 -18.60 29.83 10.12
N SER A 29 -19.21 30.12 8.97
CA SER A 29 -19.51 29.13 7.93
C SER A 29 -18.23 28.50 7.35
N TYR A 30 -17.19 29.30 7.08
CA TYR A 30 -15.91 28.78 6.58
C TYR A 30 -15.26 27.79 7.56
N ARG A 31 -15.21 28.15 8.85
CA ARG A 31 -14.65 27.27 9.89
C ARG A 31 -15.44 25.99 10.07
N ALA A 32 -16.77 26.07 10.07
CA ALA A 32 -17.64 24.90 10.16
C ALA A 32 -17.45 23.96 8.95
N GLY A 33 -17.38 24.52 7.73
CA GLY A 33 -17.12 23.75 6.52
C GLY A 33 -15.76 23.06 6.53
N HIS A 34 -14.71 23.75 6.99
CA HIS A 34 -13.36 23.18 7.06
C HIS A 34 -13.22 22.05 8.09
N GLN A 35 -14.00 22.09 9.18
CA GLN A 35 -14.06 21.00 10.15
C GLN A 35 -14.80 19.78 9.60
N LEU A 36 -15.87 20.00 8.83
CA LEU A 36 -16.60 18.91 8.16
C LEU A 36 -15.79 18.29 7.01
N ALA A 37 -15.03 19.09 6.27
CA ALA A 37 -14.14 18.60 5.22
C ALA A 37 -12.86 17.94 5.78
N GLY A 38 -12.41 18.38 6.96
CA GLY A 38 -11.17 17.94 7.59
C GLY A 38 -11.31 16.79 8.58
N SER A 39 -12.52 16.37 8.95
CA SER A 39 -12.72 15.28 9.90
C SER A 39 -13.49 14.12 9.26
N GLN A 40 -12.86 12.93 9.33
CA GLN A 40 -13.48 11.59 9.33
C GLN A 40 -13.44 10.74 8.04
N GLY A 41 -12.65 11.09 7.04
CA GLY A 41 -12.23 10.13 6.00
C GLY A 41 -10.94 9.42 6.39
N ALA A 42 -11.02 8.20 6.94
CA ALA A 42 -9.89 7.27 7.14
C ALA A 42 -8.96 7.45 8.37
N ALA A 43 -9.48 7.81 9.55
CA ALA A 43 -8.72 7.69 10.82
C ALA A 43 -9.30 6.63 11.79
N GLY A 44 -9.99 5.61 11.25
CA GLY A 44 -10.75 4.63 12.03
C GLY A 44 -10.34 3.16 11.89
N MET A 45 -9.30 2.81 11.12
CA MET A 45 -8.75 1.45 11.06
C MET A 45 -7.23 1.43 10.90
N SER A 46 -6.50 2.08 11.83
CA SER A 46 -5.13 1.66 12.09
C SER A 46 -5.18 0.51 13.10
N ALA A 47 -5.54 -0.68 12.64
CA ALA A 47 -5.03 -1.87 13.29
C ALA A 47 -3.50 -1.79 13.28
N PRO A 48 -2.78 -2.25 14.32
CA PRO A 48 -1.33 -2.28 14.26
C PRO A 48 -0.91 -3.24 13.13
N LEU A 49 -0.55 -2.68 11.97
CA LEU A 49 0.03 -3.43 10.85
C LEU A 49 1.36 -4.11 11.23
N ALA A 50 1.95 -3.75 12.36
CA ALA A 50 3.19 -4.33 12.86
C ALA A 50 3.09 -5.82 13.25
N ASN A 51 1.87 -6.38 13.41
CA ASN A 51 1.68 -7.76 13.88
C ASN A 51 0.82 -8.64 12.95
N ALA A 52 0.40 -8.14 11.78
CA ALA A 52 -0.28 -9.01 10.83
C ALA A 52 0.74 -10.01 10.24
N PRO A 53 0.48 -11.33 10.29
CA PRO A 53 1.40 -12.31 9.74
C PRO A 53 1.55 -12.09 8.23
N VAL A 54 2.77 -12.25 7.72
CA VAL A 54 3.04 -12.13 6.28
C VAL A 54 2.27 -13.22 5.53
N ASN A 55 1.44 -12.80 4.57
CA ASN A 55 0.63 -13.71 3.79
C ASN A 55 1.42 -14.26 2.59
N GLY A 56 1.98 -15.45 2.75
CA GLY A 56 2.74 -16.14 1.71
C GLY A 56 1.94 -16.44 0.43
N ALA A 57 0.63 -16.67 0.54
CA ALA A 57 -0.23 -16.92 -0.61
C ALA A 57 -0.38 -15.68 -1.49
N THR A 58 -0.56 -14.50 -0.87
CA THR A 58 -0.63 -13.23 -1.60
C THR A 58 0.69 -12.90 -2.30
N LEU A 59 1.82 -13.05 -1.59
CA LEU A 59 3.15 -12.83 -2.19
C LEU A 59 3.41 -13.80 -3.35
N TYR A 60 3.02 -15.06 -3.20
CA TYR A 60 3.18 -16.05 -4.26
C TYR A 60 2.35 -15.68 -5.50
N ALA A 61 1.10 -15.27 -5.30
CA ALA A 61 0.22 -14.87 -6.38
C ALA A 61 0.76 -13.67 -7.16
N SER A 62 1.36 -12.69 -6.48
CA SER A 62 1.88 -11.48 -7.12
C SER A 62 3.26 -11.67 -7.77
N ALA A 63 4.14 -12.50 -7.19
CA ALA A 63 5.55 -12.54 -7.59
C ALA A 63 5.99 -13.85 -8.26
N CYS A 64 5.27 -14.96 -8.03
CA CYS A 64 5.74 -16.31 -8.42
C CYS A 64 4.79 -16.99 -9.42
N ALA A 65 3.48 -16.91 -9.17
CA ALA A 65 2.46 -17.67 -9.87
C ALA A 65 2.40 -17.40 -11.38
N GLY A 66 2.77 -16.18 -11.82
CA GLY A 66 2.78 -15.83 -13.23
C GLY A 66 3.75 -16.67 -14.07
N CYS A 67 4.86 -17.13 -13.47
CA CYS A 67 5.85 -17.96 -14.15
C CYS A 67 5.79 -19.43 -13.73
N HIS A 68 5.55 -19.69 -12.45
CA HIS A 68 5.56 -21.04 -11.85
C HIS A 68 4.18 -21.69 -11.77
N GLY A 69 3.13 -21.00 -12.22
CA GLY A 69 1.74 -21.47 -12.18
C GLY A 69 1.08 -21.27 -10.81
N ALA A 70 -0.25 -21.15 -10.78
CA ALA A 70 -0.99 -20.89 -9.52
C ALA A 70 -0.83 -22.02 -8.47
N ALA A 71 -0.64 -23.27 -8.93
CA ALA A 71 -0.40 -24.44 -8.08
C ALA A 71 1.10 -24.84 -8.03
N GLY A 72 2.01 -23.98 -8.50
CA GLY A 72 3.44 -24.28 -8.56
C GLY A 72 3.82 -25.37 -9.55
N THR A 73 2.93 -25.79 -10.46
CA THR A 73 3.14 -26.88 -11.43
C THR A 73 4.10 -26.53 -12.56
N GLY A 74 4.60 -25.30 -12.59
CA GLY A 74 5.46 -24.78 -13.64
C GLY A 74 4.69 -24.15 -14.79
N GLY A 75 5.43 -23.74 -15.82
CA GLY A 75 4.93 -23.08 -17.02
C GLY A 75 6.10 -22.45 -17.76
N ILE A 76 6.30 -21.14 -17.54
CA ILE A 76 7.51 -20.43 -18.01
C ILE A 76 8.71 -20.85 -17.15
N GLY A 77 8.51 -20.87 -15.83
CA GLY A 77 9.46 -21.39 -14.86
C GLY A 77 9.22 -22.89 -14.58
N PRO A 78 10.21 -23.57 -13.96
CA PRO A 78 10.04 -24.97 -13.57
C PRO A 78 8.98 -25.13 -12.48
N ALA A 79 8.54 -26.37 -12.30
CA ALA A 79 7.66 -26.74 -11.21
C ALA A 79 8.39 -26.59 -9.85
N LEU A 80 7.68 -26.13 -8.81
CA LEU A 80 8.26 -25.79 -7.50
C LEU A 80 8.06 -26.88 -6.44
N GLN A 81 7.44 -28.02 -6.77
CA GLN A 81 7.09 -29.06 -5.80
C GLN A 81 8.33 -29.71 -5.17
N ASP A 82 9.47 -29.68 -5.85
CA ASP A 82 10.71 -30.26 -5.32
C ASP A 82 11.37 -29.31 -4.32
N THR A 83 11.14 -28.00 -4.45
CA THR A 83 11.69 -27.01 -3.51
C THR A 83 11.04 -27.11 -2.13
N ALA A 84 9.87 -27.74 -2.02
CA ALA A 84 9.21 -27.98 -0.73
C ALA A 84 10.07 -28.84 0.23
N ALA A 85 10.97 -29.68 -0.31
CA ALA A 85 11.89 -30.49 0.47
C ALA A 85 13.21 -29.77 0.80
N TRP A 86 13.41 -28.56 0.26
CA TRP A 86 14.62 -27.79 0.51
C TRP A 86 14.62 -27.23 1.93
N THR A 87 15.82 -26.89 2.41
CA THR A 87 15.96 -26.05 3.60
C THR A 87 15.54 -24.62 3.29
N ASP A 88 15.14 -23.86 4.33
CA ASP A 88 14.81 -22.44 4.14
C ASP A 88 16.01 -21.63 3.60
N ALA A 89 17.25 -22.04 3.93
CA ALA A 89 18.47 -21.41 3.40
C ALA A 89 18.69 -21.68 1.91
N GLN A 90 18.45 -22.91 1.45
CA GLN A 90 18.51 -23.24 0.01
C GLN A 90 17.43 -22.46 -0.75
N PHE A 91 16.19 -22.46 -0.25
CA PHE A 91 15.11 -21.70 -0.85
C PHE A 91 15.41 -20.20 -0.90
N ALA A 92 15.88 -19.61 0.20
CA ALA A 92 16.27 -18.20 0.24
C ALA A 92 17.40 -17.90 -0.74
N THR A 93 18.40 -18.78 -0.87
CA THR A 93 19.50 -18.60 -1.83
C THR A 93 18.99 -18.61 -3.27
N ALA A 94 18.08 -19.53 -3.61
CA ALA A 94 17.46 -19.57 -4.94
C ALA A 94 16.60 -18.34 -5.24
N VAL A 95 15.79 -17.87 -4.30
CA VAL A 95 14.92 -16.70 -4.53
C VAL A 95 15.72 -15.41 -4.59
N LEU A 96 16.67 -15.22 -3.66
CA LEU A 96 17.39 -13.97 -3.51
C LEU A 96 18.54 -13.85 -4.50
N ARG A 97 19.34 -14.90 -4.63
CA ARG A 97 20.60 -14.91 -5.42
C ARG A 97 20.54 -15.78 -6.68
N GLY A 98 19.50 -16.61 -6.80
CA GLY A 98 19.28 -17.47 -7.96
C GLY A 98 20.36 -18.53 -8.15
N LEU A 99 20.68 -19.21 -7.05
CA LEU A 99 21.45 -20.45 -7.07
C LEU A 99 20.56 -21.59 -6.59
N ASP A 100 20.53 -22.70 -7.33
CA ASP A 100 19.80 -23.91 -6.92
C ASP A 100 20.48 -24.64 -5.74
N ASP A 101 19.90 -25.77 -5.32
CA ASP A 101 20.42 -26.58 -4.21
C ASP A 101 21.80 -27.20 -4.50
N GLN A 102 22.23 -27.24 -5.77
CA GLN A 102 23.57 -27.66 -6.18
C GLN A 102 24.51 -26.46 -6.45
N GLY A 103 24.06 -25.23 -6.22
CA GLY A 103 24.84 -24.01 -6.44
C GLY A 103 24.94 -23.58 -7.91
N ARG A 104 24.13 -24.13 -8.81
CA ARG A 104 24.09 -23.70 -10.21
C ARG A 104 23.21 -22.47 -10.37
N GLU A 105 23.59 -21.59 -11.28
CA GLU A 105 22.83 -20.39 -11.56
C GLU A 105 21.49 -20.73 -12.24
N LEU A 106 20.42 -20.14 -11.70
CA LEU A 106 19.11 -20.15 -12.34
C LEU A 106 19.11 -19.23 -13.55
N SER A 107 18.18 -19.46 -14.49
CA SER A 107 17.97 -18.55 -15.63
C SER A 107 17.84 -17.10 -15.16
N ALA A 108 18.42 -16.16 -15.91
CA ALA A 108 18.30 -14.72 -15.66
C ALA A 108 16.86 -14.20 -15.80
N VAL A 109 15.98 -14.98 -16.45
CA VAL A 109 14.54 -14.69 -16.52
C VAL A 109 13.89 -14.77 -15.14
N MET A 110 14.37 -15.64 -14.24
CA MET A 110 13.95 -15.66 -12.84
C MET A 110 14.62 -14.48 -12.12
N PRO A 111 13.86 -13.48 -11.66
CA PRO A 111 14.45 -12.31 -11.02
C PRO A 111 15.23 -12.72 -9.77
N ARG A 112 16.34 -12.02 -9.54
CA ARG A 112 17.05 -12.07 -8.27
C ARG A 112 16.33 -11.11 -7.32
N PHE A 113 15.51 -11.68 -6.44
CA PHE A 113 14.58 -10.87 -5.65
C PHE A 113 15.27 -10.02 -4.60
N GLU A 114 16.56 -10.26 -4.29
CA GLU A 114 17.34 -9.34 -3.46
C GLU A 114 17.49 -7.96 -4.10
N GLN A 115 17.54 -7.87 -5.44
CA GLN A 115 17.54 -6.60 -6.17
C GLN A 115 16.15 -6.19 -6.66
N ALA A 116 15.36 -7.15 -7.15
CA ALA A 116 14.06 -6.86 -7.75
C ALA A 116 12.98 -6.49 -6.71
N GLY A 117 13.09 -7.03 -5.49
CA GLY A 117 12.10 -6.87 -4.43
C GLY A 117 10.83 -7.71 -4.66
N LEU A 118 10.13 -8.02 -3.56
CA LEU A 118 8.82 -8.71 -3.63
C LEU A 118 7.64 -7.73 -3.63
N ASP A 119 7.85 -6.54 -3.07
CA ASP A 119 6.84 -5.48 -2.87
C ASP A 119 7.42 -4.08 -3.16
N GLY A 120 8.49 -4.03 -3.95
CA GLY A 120 9.24 -2.79 -4.23
C GLY A 120 10.35 -2.48 -3.21
N ALA A 121 10.53 -3.33 -2.19
CA ALA A 121 11.67 -3.30 -1.28
C ALA A 121 12.42 -4.65 -1.26
N PRO A 122 13.68 -4.68 -0.78
CA PRO A 122 14.40 -5.93 -0.54
C PRO A 122 13.58 -6.86 0.37
N PRO A 123 13.45 -8.16 0.03
CA PRO A 123 12.61 -9.08 0.78
C PRO A 123 13.05 -9.25 2.24
N THR A 124 12.09 -9.27 3.17
CA THR A 124 12.38 -9.63 4.57
C THR A 124 12.50 -11.14 4.73
N ALA A 125 13.14 -11.57 5.83
CA ALA A 125 13.23 -12.98 6.17
C ALA A 125 11.85 -13.61 6.38
N GLU A 126 10.91 -12.87 6.99
CA GLU A 126 9.53 -13.36 7.17
C GLU A 126 8.81 -13.55 5.82
N GLN A 127 9.05 -12.68 4.83
CA GLN A 127 8.46 -12.82 3.50
C GLN A 127 8.96 -14.07 2.77
N VAL A 128 10.27 -14.31 2.79
CA VAL A 128 10.87 -15.49 2.17
C VAL A 128 10.40 -16.77 2.88
N ALA A 129 10.33 -16.77 4.22
CA ALA A 129 9.83 -17.89 5.00
C ALA A 129 8.34 -18.17 4.71
N ALA A 130 7.51 -17.13 4.62
CA ALA A 130 6.09 -17.25 4.31
C ALA A 130 5.86 -17.83 2.90
N LEU A 131 6.65 -17.42 1.92
CA LEU A 131 6.63 -18.00 0.56
C LEU A 131 6.98 -19.50 0.59
N HIS A 132 8.04 -19.87 1.30
CA HIS A 132 8.44 -21.27 1.36
C HIS A 132 7.41 -22.14 2.08
N ALA A 133 6.82 -21.63 3.16
CA ALA A 133 5.72 -22.27 3.86
C ALA A 133 4.50 -22.49 2.94
N PHE A 134 4.16 -21.49 2.12
CA PHE A 134 3.07 -21.63 1.15
C PHE A 134 3.38 -22.69 0.08
N ILE A 135 4.59 -22.71 -0.49
CA ILE A 135 4.98 -23.72 -1.49
C ILE A 135 4.93 -25.13 -0.90
N ARG A 136 5.34 -25.31 0.37
CA ARG A 136 5.19 -26.59 1.08
C ARG A 136 3.73 -27.01 1.21
N ALA A 137 2.84 -26.05 1.48
CA ALA A 137 1.40 -26.31 1.55
C ALA A 137 0.82 -26.72 0.19
N LEU A 138 1.31 -26.18 -0.93
CA LEU A 138 0.88 -26.58 -2.29
C LEU A 138 1.20 -28.04 -2.65
N LYS A 139 2.25 -28.63 -2.05
CA LYS A 139 2.60 -30.04 -2.27
C LYS A 139 1.67 -30.99 -1.50
N SER A 140 0.95 -30.49 -0.50
CA SER A 140 0.03 -31.33 0.29
C SER A 140 -1.22 -31.63 -0.56
N PRO A 141 -1.56 -32.90 -0.80
CA PRO A 141 -2.79 -33.28 -1.52
C PRO A 141 -4.06 -32.92 -0.74
#